data_AF-A0AAV8WYK7-F1
#
_entry.id   AF-A0AAV8WYK7-F1
#
_cell.length_a   1.000
_cell.length_b   1.000
_cell.length_c   1.000
_cell.angle_alpha   90.00
_cell.angle_beta   90.00
_cell.angle_gamma   90.00
#
_symmetry.space_group_name_H-M   'P 1'
#
loop_
_entity.id
_entity.type
_entity.pdbx_description
1 polymer ?
#
loop_
_entity_poly.entity_id
_entity_poly.type
_entity_poly.pdbx_seq_one_letter_code
_entity_poly.pdbx_strand_id
1 'polypeptide(L)'
;MGIKKLPSLKDYWSLQEEVRDAFISKVITRDRFYWLLSNLHFADHTLHPRKGEPNYNKLNKLGLLLSTLSRTFKDYYSPEEFQAVDESDLPEKDLGGRVVRDLTSDLKDKNYRVFF
;
A
#
# COMPACT_ATOMS: atom_id res chain seq x y z
N MET A 1 -9.54 -11.45 3.25
CA MET A 1 -8.93 -11.75 4.57
C MET A 1 -8.69 -10.49 5.42
N GLY A 2 -9.59 -9.50 5.43
CA GLY A 2 -9.37 -8.28 6.22
C GLY A 2 -9.99 -8.42 7.60
N ILE A 3 -11.32 -8.52 7.60
CA ILE A 3 -12.15 -8.70 8.80
C ILE A 3 -12.07 -10.15 9.27
N LYS A 4 -12.54 -11.10 8.44
CA LYS A 4 -12.36 -12.53 8.70
C LYS A 4 -11.01 -12.98 8.13
N LYS A 5 -10.17 -13.55 9.00
CA LYS A 5 -8.83 -14.07 8.69
C LYS A 5 -8.77 -15.55 9.03
N LEU A 6 -8.66 -16.40 8.01
CA LEU A 6 -8.36 -17.82 8.16
C LEU A 6 -6.84 -18.07 8.19
N PRO A 7 -6.38 -19.23 8.70
CA PRO A 7 -4.96 -19.55 8.81
C PRO A 7 -4.20 -19.48 7.48
N SER A 8 -4.84 -19.90 6.38
CA SER A 8 -4.30 -19.79 5.02
C SER A 8 -5.30 -19.18 4.05
N LEU A 9 -4.78 -18.58 2.98
CA LEU A 9 -5.61 -18.00 1.91
C LEU A 9 -6.39 -19.08 1.14
N LYS A 10 -5.86 -20.29 1.01
CA LYS A 10 -6.57 -21.39 0.35
C LYS A 10 -7.79 -21.86 1.16
N ASP A 11 -7.79 -21.64 2.47
CA ASP A 11 -8.79 -22.19 3.38
C ASP A 11 -10.18 -21.59 3.16
N TYR A 12 -10.27 -20.38 2.58
CA TYR A 12 -11.56 -19.77 2.19
C TYR A 12 -12.34 -20.64 1.20
N TRP A 13 -11.64 -21.45 0.42
CA TRP A 13 -12.20 -22.39 -0.55
C TRP A 13 -11.96 -23.85 -0.16
N SER A 14 -11.74 -24.12 1.13
CA SER A 14 -11.57 -25.49 1.63
C SER A 14 -12.80 -26.35 1.29
N LEU A 15 -12.57 -27.65 1.09
CA LEU A 15 -13.64 -28.63 1.00
C LEU A 15 -14.20 -29.00 2.38
N GLN A 16 -13.41 -28.77 3.45
CA GLN A 16 -13.84 -28.95 4.83
C GLN A 16 -14.73 -27.77 5.23
N GLU A 17 -15.97 -28.06 5.59
CA GLU A 17 -17.01 -27.05 5.85
C GLU A 17 -16.67 -26.17 7.07
N GLU A 18 -15.98 -26.74 8.06
CA GLU A 18 -15.58 -26.07 9.30
C GLU A 18 -14.57 -24.94 9.05
N VAL A 19 -13.77 -25.08 8.00
CA VAL A 19 -12.71 -24.12 7.64
C VAL A 19 -13.13 -23.22 6.49
N ARG A 20 -14.01 -23.71 5.61
CA ARG A 20 -14.47 -23.01 4.42
C ARG A 20 -15.17 -21.69 4.77
N ASP A 21 -14.92 -20.67 3.96
CA ASP A 21 -15.74 -19.46 3.99
C ASP A 21 -16.85 -19.54 2.93
N ALA A 22 -18.08 -19.77 3.37
CA ALA A 22 -19.24 -19.92 2.48
C ALA A 22 -19.51 -18.68 1.62
N PHE A 23 -19.26 -17.46 2.15
CA PHE A 23 -19.48 -16.23 1.42
C PHE A 23 -18.43 -16.04 0.33
N ILE A 24 -17.15 -16.07 0.69
CA ILE A 24 -16.04 -15.86 -0.26
C ILE A 24 -16.03 -16.94 -1.34
N SER A 25 -16.21 -18.21 -0.96
CA SER A 25 -16.22 -19.32 -1.92
C SER A 25 -17.39 -19.31 -2.89
N LYS A 26 -18.48 -18.61 -2.56
CA LYS A 26 -19.63 -18.41 -3.45
C LYS A 26 -19.40 -17.26 -4.44
N VAL A 27 -18.65 -16.23 -4.06
CA VAL A 27 -18.44 -15.02 -4.87
C VAL A 27 -17.42 -15.24 -5.99
N ILE A 28 -16.33 -15.95 -5.70
CA ILE A 28 -15.24 -16.19 -6.66
C ILE A 28 -14.65 -17.56 -6.43
N THR A 29 -14.17 -18.24 -7.47
CA THR A 29 -13.43 -19.50 -7.29
C THR A 29 -12.00 -19.23 -6.82
N ARG A 30 -11.41 -20.21 -6.12
CA ARG A 30 -10.01 -20.15 -5.68
C ARG A 30 -9.09 -19.79 -6.84
N ASP A 31 -9.17 -20.54 -7.92
CA ASP A 31 -8.22 -20.43 -9.03
C ASP A 31 -8.38 -19.08 -9.76
N ARG A 32 -9.61 -18.58 -9.91
CA ARG A 32 -9.84 -17.23 -10.47
C ARG A 32 -9.26 -16.14 -9.58
N PHE A 33 -9.42 -16.27 -8.26
CA PHE A 33 -8.85 -15.32 -7.30
C PHE A 33 -7.32 -15.29 -7.38
N TYR A 34 -6.65 -16.45 -7.34
CA TYR A 34 -5.18 -16.51 -7.47
C TYR A 34 -4.70 -16.02 -8.83
N TRP A 35 -5.44 -16.30 -9.91
CA TRP A 35 -5.09 -15.77 -11.22
C TRP A 35 -5.15 -14.25 -11.24
N LEU A 36 -6.20 -13.63 -10.70
CA LEU A 36 -6.28 -12.16 -10.61
C LEU A 36 -5.17 -11.59 -9.72
N LEU A 37 -4.91 -12.21 -8.56
CA LEU A 37 -3.89 -11.77 -7.61
C LEU A 37 -2.49 -11.76 -8.24
N SER A 38 -2.15 -12.78 -9.03
CA SER A 38 -0.84 -12.90 -9.68
C SER A 38 -0.67 -12.02 -10.91
N ASN A 39 -1.76 -11.52 -11.50
CA ASN A 39 -1.74 -10.77 -12.76
C ASN A 39 -2.20 -9.30 -12.59
N LEU A 40 -2.19 -8.78 -11.37
CA LEU A 40 -2.53 -7.39 -11.11
C LEU A 40 -1.33 -6.47 -11.44
N HIS A 41 -1.50 -5.59 -12.43
CA HIS A 41 -0.46 -4.66 -12.87
C HIS A 41 -0.99 -3.23 -12.84
N PHE A 42 -0.24 -2.31 -12.21
CA PHE A 42 -0.61 -0.90 -12.06
C PHE A 42 0.19 0.06 -12.96
N ALA A 43 1.14 -0.46 -13.72
CA ALA A 43 2.01 0.33 -14.58
C ALA A 43 2.37 -0.44 -15.85
N ASP A 44 2.59 0.29 -16.95
CA ASP A 44 2.99 -0.28 -18.23
C ASP A 44 4.50 -0.53 -18.26
N HIS A 45 4.89 -1.81 -18.24
CA HIS A 45 6.30 -2.22 -18.25
C HIS A 45 7.05 -1.85 -19.54
N THR A 46 6.35 -1.54 -20.64
CA THR A 46 7.00 -1.18 -21.91
C THR A 46 7.58 0.23 -21.91
N LEU A 47 7.11 1.09 -21.01
CA LEU A 47 7.48 2.51 -20.93
C LEU A 47 8.58 2.80 -19.91
N HIS A 48 9.12 1.77 -19.24
CA HIS A 48 9.99 1.97 -18.08
C HIS A 48 11.45 1.63 -18.35
N PRO A 49 12.39 2.51 -17.94
CA PRO A 49 13.82 2.23 -18.00
C PRO A 49 14.15 0.94 -17.25
N ARG A 50 15.13 0.20 -17.75
CA ARG A 50 15.63 -1.02 -17.09
C ARG A 50 16.58 -0.66 -15.96
N LYS A 51 16.82 -1.62 -15.06
CA LYS A 51 17.79 -1.46 -13.98
C LYS A 51 19.16 -1.13 -14.57
N GLY A 52 19.72 0.02 -14.19
CA GLY A 52 20.99 0.53 -14.71
C GLY A 52 20.86 1.62 -15.77
N GLU A 53 19.66 1.86 -16.31
CA GLU A 53 19.41 2.98 -17.21
C GLU A 53 19.12 4.28 -16.45
N PRO A 54 19.40 5.45 -17.05
CA PRO A 54 19.00 6.74 -16.49
C PRO A 54 17.50 6.78 -16.19
N ASN A 55 17.11 7.40 -15.08
CA ASN A 55 15.72 7.50 -14.60
C ASN A 55 15.07 6.16 -14.16
N TYR A 56 15.85 5.09 -13.98
CA TYR A 56 15.35 3.87 -13.35
C TYR A 56 14.89 4.13 -11.91
N ASN A 57 13.63 3.84 -11.61
CA ASN A 57 13.08 3.91 -10.26
C ASN A 57 12.44 2.55 -9.89
N LYS A 58 12.90 1.99 -8.76
CA LYS A 58 12.46 0.68 -8.26
C LYS A 58 10.96 0.64 -7.95
N LEU A 59 10.35 1.77 -7.61
CA LEU A 59 8.94 1.89 -7.25
C LEU A 59 8.03 2.14 -8.46
N ASN A 60 8.55 2.19 -9.69
CA ASN A 60 7.75 2.52 -10.88
C ASN A 60 6.50 1.65 -11.05
N LYS A 61 6.57 0.36 -10.69
CA LYS A 61 5.41 -0.55 -10.75
C LYS A 61 4.25 -0.13 -9.86
N LEU A 62 4.52 0.60 -8.77
CA LEU A 62 3.53 1.08 -7.81
C LEU A 62 3.37 2.61 -7.86
N GLY A 63 4.21 3.31 -8.63
CA GLY A 63 4.30 4.77 -8.60
C GLY A 63 2.97 5.45 -8.93
N LEU A 64 2.24 4.98 -9.94
CA LEU A 64 0.92 5.51 -10.28
C LEU A 64 -0.09 5.29 -9.15
N LEU A 65 -0.10 4.10 -8.55
CA LEU A 65 -1.00 3.78 -7.44
C LEU A 65 -0.69 4.66 -6.22
N LEU A 66 0.58 4.70 -5.79
CA LEU A 66 1.02 5.46 -4.63
C LEU A 66 0.80 6.96 -4.82
N SER A 67 1.10 7.51 -5.99
CA SER A 67 0.86 8.93 -6.29
C SER A 67 -0.63 9.27 -6.30
N THR A 68 -1.46 8.40 -6.86
CA THR A 68 -2.92 8.59 -6.88
C THR A 68 -3.49 8.54 -5.47
N LEU A 69 -3.09 7.55 -4.65
CA LEU A 69 -3.52 7.44 -3.26
C LEU A 69 -3.05 8.63 -2.43
N SER A 70 -1.77 9.00 -2.55
CA SER A 70 -1.20 10.13 -1.82
C SER A 70 -1.92 11.45 -2.12
N ARG A 71 -2.17 11.74 -3.41
CA ARG A 71 -2.95 12.90 -3.82
C ARG A 71 -4.37 12.83 -3.25
N THR A 72 -5.06 11.71 -3.43
CA THR A 72 -6.45 11.54 -2.96
C THR A 72 -6.55 11.74 -1.46
N PHE A 73 -5.64 11.17 -0.66
CA PHE A 73 -5.67 11.38 0.78
C PHE A 73 -5.44 12.84 1.16
N LYS A 74 -4.51 13.54 0.50
CA LYS A 74 -4.30 14.98 0.74
C LYS A 74 -5.50 15.83 0.35
N ASP A 75 -6.19 15.49 -0.74
CA ASP A 75 -7.32 16.27 -1.24
C ASP A 75 -8.57 16.14 -0.34
N TYR A 76 -8.75 14.98 0.32
CA TYR A 76 -9.97 14.67 1.07
C TYR A 76 -9.78 14.61 2.60
N TYR A 77 -8.55 14.63 3.10
CA TYR A 77 -8.26 14.64 4.53
C TYR A 77 -7.72 15.99 4.98
N SER A 78 -8.44 16.63 5.89
CA SER A 78 -7.96 17.81 6.61
C SER A 78 -7.34 17.37 7.94
N PRO A 79 -6.03 17.53 8.13
CA PRO A 79 -5.37 17.15 9.38
C PRO A 79 -5.81 18.07 10.53
N GLU A 80 -5.91 17.47 11.72
CA GLU A 80 -6.09 18.17 13.00
C GLU A 80 -4.76 18.71 13.54
N GLU A 81 -4.78 19.54 14.59
CA GLU A 81 -3.57 20.23 15.13
C GLU A 81 -2.41 19.27 15.41
N PHE A 82 -2.71 18.08 15.92
CA PHE A 82 -1.73 17.11 16.39
C PHE A 82 -1.56 15.98 15.37
N GLN A 83 -0.34 15.87 14.83
CA GLN A 83 0.01 14.84 13.84
C GLN A 83 1.14 13.97 14.39
N ALA A 84 1.07 12.67 14.16
CA ALA A 84 2.12 11.72 14.53
C ALA A 84 2.70 11.08 13.27
N VAL A 85 4.02 11.02 13.21
CA VAL A 85 4.76 10.41 12.11
C VAL A 85 5.76 9.42 12.71
N ASP A 86 5.66 8.16 12.30
CA ASP A 86 6.55 7.10 12.76
C ASP A 86 7.01 6.27 11.56
N GLU A 87 8.19 5.64 11.68
CA GLU A 87 8.74 4.77 10.65
C GLU A 87 8.44 3.30 10.97
N SER A 88 7.99 2.54 9.97
CA SER A 88 8.01 1.08 10.07
C SER A 88 9.44 0.58 9.86
N ASP A 89 9.93 -0.33 10.71
CA ASP A 89 11.28 -0.93 10.73
C ASP A 89 12.06 -0.86 9.40
N LEU A 90 12.92 0.16 9.24
CA LEU A 90 13.83 0.29 8.10
C LEU A 90 15.27 0.61 8.57
N PRO A 91 16.30 -0.08 8.05
CA PRO A 91 17.68 0.04 8.51
C PRO A 91 18.46 1.15 7.79
N GLU A 92 17.86 2.31 7.53
CA GLU A 92 18.52 3.44 6.85
C GLU A 92 18.75 4.61 7.81
N LYS A 93 20.01 5.05 7.94
CA LYS A 93 20.37 6.21 8.76
C LYS A 93 19.80 7.48 8.14
N ASP A 94 19.24 8.35 8.97
CA ASP A 94 18.62 9.64 8.61
C ASP A 94 17.36 9.56 7.72
N LEU A 95 16.81 8.37 7.50
CA LEU A 95 15.56 8.19 6.75
C LEU A 95 14.40 8.88 7.48
N GLY A 96 14.24 8.66 8.79
CA GLY A 96 13.18 9.27 9.60
C GLY A 96 13.12 10.77 9.50
N GLY A 97 14.27 11.44 9.67
CA GLY A 97 14.33 12.89 9.55
C GLY A 97 13.97 13.40 8.15
N ARG A 98 14.24 12.63 7.09
CA ARG A 98 13.82 12.98 5.72
C ARG A 98 12.33 12.72 5.51
N VAL A 99 11.84 11.55 5.90
CA VAL A 99 10.44 11.15 5.76
C VAL A 99 9.53 12.11 6.51
N VAL A 100 9.86 12.46 7.75
CA VAL A 100 9.10 13.44 8.55
C VAL A 100 9.03 14.79 7.82
N ARG A 101 10.16 15.30 7.29
CA ARG A 101 10.19 16.57 6.55
C ARG A 101 9.34 16.53 5.29
N ASP A 102 9.44 15.45 4.52
CA ASP A 102 8.70 15.31 3.27
C ASP A 102 7.19 15.22 3.53
N LEU A 103 6.77 14.42 4.52
CA LEU A 103 5.36 14.23 4.88
C LEU A 103 4.72 15.48 5.52
N THR A 104 5.50 16.29 6.23
CA THR A 104 4.98 17.46 6.98
C THR A 104 5.23 18.79 6.26
N SER A 105 5.83 18.76 5.08
CA SER A 105 6.14 19.93 4.26
C SER A 105 4.94 20.86 4.07
N ASP A 106 3.75 20.30 3.83
CA ASP A 106 2.50 21.04 3.62
C ASP A 106 1.91 21.65 4.90
N LEU A 107 2.39 21.25 6.08
CA LEU A 107 1.94 21.70 7.40
C LEU A 107 2.81 22.82 7.98
N LYS A 108 3.95 23.07 7.34
CA LYS A 108 4.89 24.11 7.76
C LYS A 108 4.21 25.47 7.81
N ASP A 109 4.49 26.22 8.88
CA ASP A 109 3.96 27.58 9.13
C ASP A 109 2.43 27.67 9.31
N LYS A 110 1.73 26.54 9.54
CA LYS A 110 0.27 26.48 9.72
C LYS A 110 -0.19 26.12 11.15
N ASN A 111 0.66 26.33 12.16
CA ASN A 111 0.39 26.03 13.59
C ASN A 111 0.08 24.55 13.91
N TYR A 112 0.50 23.60 13.08
CA TYR A 112 0.44 22.17 13.39
C TYR A 112 1.59 21.73 14.30
N ARG A 113 1.33 20.74 15.16
CA ARG A 113 2.32 20.10 16.02
C ARG A 113 2.56 18.66 15.54
N VAL A 114 3.80 18.36 15.22
CA VAL A 114 4.22 17.03 14.73
C VAL A 114 4.99 16.31 15.83
N PHE A 115 4.57 15.09 16.14
CA PHE A 115 5.28 14.15 16.99
C PHE A 115 5.92 13.06 16.14
N PHE A 116 7.07 12.58 16.58
CA PHE A 116 7.84 11.50 15.99
C PHE A 116 8.58 10.73 17.10
#